data_AF-A0A4Z1EC44-F1
#
_entry.id   AF-A0A4Z1EC44-F1
#
_cell.length_a   1.000
_cell.length_b   1.000
_cell.length_c   1.000
_cell.angle_alpha   90.00
_cell.angle_beta   90.00
_cell.angle_gamma   90.00
#
_symmetry.space_group_name_H-M   'P 1'
#
loop_
_entity.id
_entity.type
_entity.pdbx_description
1 polymer ?
#
loop_
_entity_poly.entity_id
_entity_poly.type
_entity_poly.pdbx_seq_one_letter_code
_entity_poly.pdbx_strand_id
1 'polypeptide(L)'
;MASTYPTYIYKIIPADAKPSSPLPEVLPVSDLDKRDGFVHCSTSKQLLRTLNAFFSNESHVYILRIKYEQVAPYIKWENAVGKQPEEIGGCWDTEGKAGYFPHIYNGLKIGKEEVDDVGEWRKGNEGWSGEDWCWGEVDRPI
;
A
#
# COMPACT_ATOMS: atom_id res chain seq x y z
N MET A 1 20.73 -9.07 14.60
CA MET A 1 19.64 -9.90 14.04
C MET A 1 18.78 -8.97 13.22
N ALA A 2 18.78 -9.07 11.89
CA ALA A 2 17.87 -8.28 11.07
C ALA A 2 16.43 -8.71 11.40
N SER A 3 15.51 -7.76 11.55
CA SER A 3 14.09 -8.08 11.74
C SER A 3 13.58 -8.86 10.53
N THR A 4 12.80 -9.92 10.77
CA THR A 4 12.13 -10.69 9.72
C THR A 4 11.01 -9.92 9.03
N TYR A 5 10.61 -8.78 9.61
CA TYR A 5 9.52 -7.93 9.16
C TYR A 5 10.05 -6.59 8.63
N PRO A 6 9.35 -5.98 7.65
CA PRO A 6 9.75 -4.69 7.10
C PRO A 6 9.60 -3.58 8.14
N THR A 7 10.38 -2.51 7.99
CA THR A 7 10.23 -1.29 8.79
C THR A 7 8.92 -0.58 8.45
N TYR A 8 8.59 -0.56 7.16
CA TYR A 8 7.41 0.11 6.63
C TYR A 8 6.59 -0.80 5.73
N ILE A 9 5.29 -0.54 5.73
CA ILE A 9 4.36 -0.99 4.70
C ILE A 9 3.67 0.22 4.10
N TYR A 10 3.10 0.04 2.91
CA TYR A 10 2.69 1.15 2.07
C TYR A 10 1.24 1.01 1.66
N LYS A 11 0.50 2.11 1.74
CA LYS A 11 -0.85 2.24 1.18
C LYS A 11 -0.82 3.19 -0.01
N ILE A 12 -1.31 2.74 -1.15
CA ILE A 12 -1.48 3.58 -2.34
C ILE A 12 -2.84 4.28 -2.24
N ILE A 13 -2.84 5.58 -2.50
CA ILE A 13 -4.00 6.46 -2.53
C ILE A 13 -4.08 7.10 -3.93
N PRO A 14 -5.23 7.01 -4.63
CA PRO A 14 -5.43 7.61 -5.94
C PRO A 14 -5.18 9.13 -5.95
N ALA A 15 -4.90 9.70 -7.13
CA ALA A 15 -4.57 11.12 -7.30
C ALA A 15 -5.69 12.07 -6.84
N ASP A 16 -6.95 11.68 -7.01
CA ASP A 16 -8.13 12.47 -6.65
C ASP A 16 -8.46 12.43 -5.15
N ALA A 17 -7.79 11.58 -4.38
CA ALA A 17 -8.03 11.34 -2.97
C ALA A 17 -6.89 11.83 -2.06
N LYS A 18 -6.28 12.97 -2.39
CA LYS A 18 -5.16 13.55 -1.64
C LYS A 18 -5.41 13.56 -0.12
N PRO A 19 -4.53 12.95 0.71
CA PRO A 19 -4.63 13.02 2.16
C PRO A 19 -4.55 14.46 2.67
N SER A 20 -5.34 14.80 3.69
CA SER A 20 -5.28 16.12 4.33
C SER A 20 -3.96 16.31 5.08
N SER A 21 -3.52 17.56 5.19
CA SER A 21 -2.39 17.94 6.04
C SER A 21 -2.83 19.03 7.03
N PRO A 22 -2.76 18.78 8.35
CA PRO A 22 -2.26 17.56 9.00
C PRO A 22 -3.15 16.33 8.75
N LEU A 23 -2.58 15.14 8.95
CA LEU A 23 -3.32 13.89 8.86
C LEU A 23 -4.41 13.82 9.95
N PRO A 24 -5.60 13.30 9.62
CA PRO A 24 -6.66 13.09 10.60
C PRO A 24 -6.35 11.88 11.48
N GLU A 25 -7.16 11.68 12.52
CA GLU A 25 -7.09 10.45 13.33
C GLU A 25 -7.46 9.20 12.54
N VAL A 26 -8.37 9.34 11.57
CA VAL A 26 -8.77 8.27 10.67
C VAL A 26 -8.87 8.83 9.27
N LEU A 27 -8.09 8.28 8.35
CA LEU A 27 -8.14 8.60 6.93
C LEU A 27 -9.36 7.95 6.26
N PRO A 28 -9.94 8.61 5.24
CA PRO A 28 -10.86 7.94 4.34
C PRO A 28 -10.21 6.70 3.72
N VAL A 29 -10.93 5.59 3.72
CA VAL A 29 -10.48 4.31 3.13
C VAL A 29 -11.12 4.11 1.75
N SER A 30 -10.46 3.33 0.91
CA SER A 30 -10.97 3.02 -0.43
C SER A 30 -12.23 2.15 -0.37
N ASP A 31 -13.02 2.15 -1.44
CA ASP A 31 -14.19 1.26 -1.51
C ASP A 31 -13.81 -0.22 -1.52
N LEU A 32 -12.61 -0.54 -2.03
CA LEU A 32 -12.02 -1.87 -1.93
C LEU A 32 -11.77 -2.29 -0.47
N ASP A 33 -11.19 -1.40 0.34
CA ASP A 33 -10.95 -1.68 1.76
C ASP A 33 -12.27 -1.83 2.54
N LYS A 34 -13.29 -1.02 2.22
CA LYS A 34 -14.62 -1.14 2.82
C LYS A 34 -15.29 -2.47 2.49
N ARG A 35 -15.20 -2.89 1.22
CA ARG A 35 -15.76 -4.15 0.73
C ARG A 35 -15.13 -5.34 1.44
N ASP A 36 -13.80 -5.34 1.57
CA ASP A 36 -13.06 -6.50 2.07
C ASP A 36 -12.89 -6.49 3.59
N GLY A 37 -13.14 -5.33 4.24
CA GLY A 37 -13.16 -5.19 5.69
C GLY A 37 -11.78 -5.02 6.34
N PHE A 38 -10.75 -4.73 5.55
CA PHE A 38 -9.38 -4.46 6.01
C PHE A 38 -8.66 -3.48 5.07
N VAL A 39 -7.57 -2.87 5.55
CA VAL A 39 -6.78 -1.95 4.72
C VAL A 39 -5.74 -2.76 3.93
N HIS A 40 -5.86 -2.74 2.60
CA HIS A 40 -4.88 -3.35 1.70
C HIS A 40 -3.59 -2.55 1.70
N CYS A 41 -2.49 -3.18 2.11
CA CYS A 41 -1.16 -2.58 2.03
C CYS A 41 -0.24 -3.43 1.12
N SER A 42 0.90 -2.85 0.77
CA SER A 42 1.95 -3.51 0.01
C SER A 42 3.29 -3.33 0.72
N THR A 43 4.20 -4.27 0.54
CA THR A 43 5.63 -4.03 0.77
C THR A 43 6.22 -3.21 -0.36
N SER A 44 7.42 -2.65 -0.17
CA SER A 44 8.13 -1.90 -1.24
C SER A 44 8.27 -2.71 -2.53
N LYS A 45 8.59 -4.00 -2.42
CA LYS A 45 8.74 -4.94 -3.55
C LYS A 45 7.42 -5.22 -4.30
N GLN A 46 6.28 -4.96 -3.67
CA GLN A 46 4.96 -5.20 -4.27
C GLN A 46 4.40 -3.95 -4.95
N LEU A 47 4.88 -2.76 -4.60
CA LEU A 47 4.31 -1.48 -5.05
C LEU A 47 4.26 -1.34 -6.57
N LEU A 48 5.37 -1.55 -7.29
CA LEU A 48 5.40 -1.32 -8.73
C LEU A 48 4.40 -2.19 -9.49
N ARG A 49 4.28 -3.46 -9.13
CA ARG A 49 3.34 -4.37 -9.78
C ARG A 49 1.89 -4.02 -9.42
N THR A 50 1.62 -3.62 -8.18
CA THR A 50 0.30 -3.11 -7.76
C THR A 50 -0.09 -1.83 -8.50
N LEU A 51 0.85 -0.89 -8.67
CA LEU A 51 0.63 0.34 -9.42
C LEU A 51 0.37 0.08 -10.91
N ASN A 52 1.15 -0.78 -11.54
CA ASN A 52 0.94 -1.15 -12.95
C ASN A 52 -0.37 -1.92 -13.17
N ALA A 53 -0.86 -2.67 -12.18
CA ALA A 53 -2.12 -3.40 -12.27
C ALA A 53 -3.36 -2.49 -12.09
N PHE A 54 -3.36 -1.62 -11.08
CA PHE A 54 -4.56 -0.90 -10.67
C PHE A 54 -4.53 0.61 -10.92
N PHE A 55 -3.34 1.20 -11.10
CA PHE A 55 -3.12 2.64 -11.22
C PHE A 55 -2.41 3.00 -12.54
N SER A 56 -2.52 2.15 -13.57
CA SER A 56 -1.86 2.37 -14.86
C SER A 56 -2.34 3.62 -15.60
N ASN A 57 -3.59 4.03 -15.37
CA ASN A 57 -4.19 5.24 -15.94
C ASN A 57 -3.86 6.53 -15.16
N GLU A 58 -3.30 6.40 -13.96
CA GLU A 58 -2.94 7.55 -13.12
C GLU A 58 -1.60 8.15 -13.56
N SER A 59 -1.48 9.48 -13.45
CA SER A 59 -0.21 10.19 -13.71
C SER A 59 0.66 10.31 -12.45
N HIS A 60 0.02 10.24 -11.29
CA HIS A 60 0.66 10.28 -9.98
C HIS A 60 -0.27 9.61 -8.96
N VAL A 61 0.27 9.27 -7.80
CA VAL A 61 -0.49 8.74 -6.65
C VAL A 61 0.10 9.34 -5.38
N TYR A 62 -0.63 9.23 -4.27
CA TYR A 62 -0.06 9.45 -2.94
C TYR A 62 0.23 8.09 -2.29
N ILE A 63 1.36 8.01 -1.59
CA ILE A 63 1.78 6.83 -0.84
C ILE A 63 1.82 7.18 0.63
N LEU A 64 1.05 6.46 1.45
CA LEU A 64 1.23 6.50 2.91
C LEU A 64 2.35 5.55 3.28
N ARG A 65 3.35 6.03 3.99
CA ARG A 65 4.36 5.21 4.65
C ARG A 65 3.91 4.93 6.07
N ILE A 66 3.58 3.67 6.36
CA ILE A 66 3.03 3.23 7.65
C ILE A 66 4.12 2.49 8.42
N LYS A 67 4.34 2.86 9.69
CA LYS A 67 5.29 2.14 10.56
C LYS A 67 4.74 0.77 10.87
N TYR A 68 5.45 -0.27 10.44
CA TYR A 68 4.99 -1.65 10.64
C TYR A 68 4.75 -1.97 12.12
N GLU A 69 5.64 -1.51 13.01
CA GLU A 69 5.53 -1.74 14.46
C GLU A 69 4.22 -1.22 15.08
N GLN A 70 3.67 -0.11 14.55
CA GLN A 70 2.44 0.50 15.07
C GLN A 70 1.20 -0.31 14.73
N VAL A 71 1.26 -1.08 13.64
CA VAL A 71 0.14 -1.87 13.12
C VAL A 71 0.34 -3.38 13.27
N ALA A 72 1.54 -3.83 13.66
CA ALA A 72 1.91 -5.24 13.72
C ALA A 72 0.90 -6.15 14.46
N PRO A 73 0.29 -5.74 15.59
CA PRO A 73 -0.73 -6.55 16.26
C PRO A 73 -2.00 -6.81 15.42
N TYR A 74 -2.23 -5.99 14.38
CA TYR A 74 -3.40 -6.02 13.52
C TYR A 74 -3.09 -6.55 12.12
N ILE A 75 -1.84 -6.90 11.82
CA ILE A 75 -1.43 -7.37 10.50
C ILE A 75 -1.75 -8.85 10.32
N LYS A 76 -2.34 -9.18 9.17
CA LYS A 76 -2.28 -10.52 8.60
C LYS A 76 -1.52 -10.48 7.28
N TRP A 77 -0.66 -11.47 7.06
CA TRP A 77 0.05 -11.67 5.82
C TRP A 77 -0.70 -12.74 5.01
N GLU A 78 -1.32 -12.34 3.91
CA GLU A 78 -2.22 -13.19 3.13
C GLU A 78 -1.85 -13.15 1.64
N ASN A 79 -2.03 -14.25 0.91
CA ASN A 79 -1.85 -14.28 -0.54
C ASN A 79 -3.21 -14.36 -1.24
N ALA A 80 -3.21 -14.04 -2.53
CA ALA A 80 -4.41 -14.08 -3.37
C ALA A 80 -4.45 -15.32 -4.28
N VAL A 81 -3.76 -16.41 -3.91
CA VAL A 81 -3.66 -17.59 -4.78
C VAL A 81 -5.06 -18.14 -5.04
N GLY A 82 -5.43 -18.20 -6.32
CA GLY A 82 -6.75 -18.67 -6.74
C GLY A 82 -7.91 -17.68 -6.53
N LYS A 83 -7.64 -16.43 -6.15
CA LYS A 83 -8.65 -15.37 -5.98
C LYS A 83 -8.46 -14.26 -7.02
N GLN A 84 -9.50 -13.95 -7.77
CA GLN A 84 -9.55 -12.82 -8.69
C GLN A 84 -9.64 -11.48 -7.94
N PRO A 85 -9.22 -10.35 -8.54
CA PRO A 85 -9.28 -9.02 -7.89
C PRO A 85 -10.67 -8.60 -7.39
N GLU A 86 -11.73 -9.13 -7.99
CA GLU A 86 -13.12 -8.85 -7.61
C GLU A 86 -13.55 -9.61 -6.34
N GLU A 87 -12.82 -10.66 -5.95
CA GLU A 87 -13.09 -11.47 -4.78
C GLU A 87 -12.47 -10.86 -3.51
N ILE A 88 -13.05 -11.19 -2.34
CA ILE A 88 -12.57 -10.67 -1.05
C ILE A 88 -11.14 -11.15 -0.77
N GLY A 89 -10.23 -10.18 -0.65
CA GLY A 89 -8.80 -10.43 -0.49
C GLY A 89 -8.12 -11.07 -1.70
N GLY A 90 -8.72 -10.91 -2.88
CA GLY A 90 -8.04 -11.14 -4.15
C GLY A 90 -7.10 -9.98 -4.52
N CYS A 91 -6.16 -10.24 -5.41
CA CYS A 91 -5.30 -9.20 -5.98
C CYS A 91 -4.83 -9.60 -7.39
N TRP A 92 -3.98 -8.78 -8.01
CA TRP A 92 -3.42 -9.07 -9.34
C TRP A 92 -2.52 -10.34 -9.35
N ASP A 93 -2.02 -10.78 -8.20
CA ASP A 93 -1.11 -11.92 -8.06
C ASP A 93 -1.85 -13.22 -7.73
N THR A 94 -2.71 -13.66 -8.66
CA THR A 94 -3.52 -14.88 -8.51
C THR A 94 -2.70 -16.17 -8.47
N GLU A 95 -1.41 -16.10 -8.85
CA GLU A 95 -0.43 -17.20 -8.82
C GLU A 95 0.49 -17.17 -7.59
N GLY A 96 0.44 -16.11 -6.76
CA GLY A 96 1.24 -15.99 -5.53
C GLY A 96 2.74 -15.68 -5.74
N LYS A 97 3.14 -15.18 -6.93
CA LYS A 97 4.54 -14.85 -7.26
C LYS A 97 5.09 -13.67 -6.47
N ALA A 98 4.23 -12.78 -6.01
CA ALA A 98 4.54 -11.60 -5.19
C ALA A 98 4.56 -11.92 -3.68
N GLY A 99 4.22 -13.15 -3.32
CA GLY A 99 4.17 -13.60 -1.93
C GLY A 99 2.94 -13.12 -1.18
N TYR A 100 3.11 -12.84 0.11
CA TYR A 100 2.03 -12.42 0.99
C TYR A 100 1.95 -10.89 1.05
N PHE A 101 0.74 -10.35 0.93
CA PHE A 101 0.43 -8.95 1.11
C PHE A 101 0.05 -8.67 2.57
N PRO A 102 0.48 -7.53 3.15
CA PRO A 102 0.08 -7.13 4.47
C PRO A 102 -1.32 -6.49 4.44
N HIS A 103 -2.23 -7.03 5.26
CA HIS A 103 -3.59 -6.52 5.45
C HIS A 103 -3.78 -6.07 6.91
N ILE A 104 -4.29 -4.86 7.14
CA ILE A 104 -4.51 -4.33 8.48
C ILE A 104 -5.96 -4.52 8.92
N TYR A 105 -6.16 -5.29 10.00
CA TYR A 105 -7.45 -5.60 10.62
C TYR A 105 -7.67 -4.81 11.92
N ASN A 106 -7.77 -3.48 11.82
CA ASN A 106 -8.01 -2.60 12.97
C ASN A 106 -9.34 -1.81 12.88
N GLY A 107 -10.28 -2.31 12.07
CA GLY A 107 -11.55 -1.64 11.82
C GLY A 107 -11.44 -0.44 10.89
N LEU A 108 -10.50 -0.49 9.93
CA LEU A 108 -10.28 0.56 8.91
C LEU A 108 -9.82 1.89 9.50
N LYS A 109 -9.05 1.85 10.58
CA LYS A 109 -8.60 3.03 11.34
C LYS A 109 -7.11 3.25 11.14
N ILE A 110 -6.73 3.99 10.11
CA ILE A 110 -5.34 4.40 9.89
C ILE A 110 -5.31 5.91 9.79
N GLY A 111 -4.42 6.56 10.52
CA GLY A 111 -4.30 8.01 10.50
C GLY A 111 -2.95 8.50 11.01
N LYS A 112 -2.97 9.66 11.66
CA LYS A 112 -1.77 10.37 12.14
C LYS A 112 -0.89 9.58 13.11
N GLU A 113 -1.40 8.52 13.74
CA GLU A 113 -0.65 7.73 14.72
C GLU A 113 0.21 6.65 14.05
N GLU A 114 -0.33 5.97 13.03
CA GLU A 114 0.36 4.87 12.33
C GLU A 114 1.17 5.36 11.12
N VAL A 115 0.73 6.44 10.48
CA VAL A 115 1.39 6.99 9.29
C VAL A 115 2.60 7.83 9.70
N ASP A 116 3.76 7.43 9.20
CA ASP A 116 5.02 8.17 9.38
C ASP A 116 5.10 9.38 8.45
N ASP A 117 4.75 9.19 7.18
CA ASP A 117 4.88 10.21 6.15
C ASP A 117 3.97 9.94 4.94
N VAL A 118 3.74 10.97 4.13
CA VAL A 118 2.98 10.89 2.88
C VAL A 118 3.82 11.47 1.75
N GLY A 119 4.06 10.64 0.73
CA GLY A 119 4.78 11.05 -0.47
C GLY A 119 3.87 11.09 -1.70
N GLU A 120 4.09 12.06 -2.58
CA GLU A 120 3.50 12.05 -3.92
C GLU A 120 4.47 11.38 -4.90
N TRP A 121 4.04 10.28 -5.53
CA TRP A 121 4.85 9.54 -6.48
C TRP A 121 4.31 9.70 -7.89
N ARG A 122 5.16 10.15 -8.81
CA ARG A 122 4.79 10.44 -10.19
C ARG A 122 5.20 9.31 -11.11
N LYS A 123 4.33 8.99 -12.07
CA LYS A 123 4.59 8.00 -13.10
C LYS A 123 5.51 8.60 -14.16
N GLY A 124 6.58 7.89 -14.52
CA GLY A 124 7.47 8.28 -15.60
C GLY A 124 6.84 8.06 -16.98
N ASN A 125 7.56 8.47 -18.03
CA ASN A 125 7.11 8.31 -19.42
C ASN A 125 7.00 6.83 -19.85
N GLU A 126 7.84 5.96 -19.27
CA GLU A 126 7.85 4.52 -19.56
C GLU A 126 6.94 3.72 -18.60
N GLY A 127 6.22 4.40 -17.69
CA GLY A 127 5.33 3.79 -16.71
C GLY A 127 5.81 3.96 -15.28
N TRP A 128 5.27 3.14 -14.37
CA TRP A 128 5.67 3.14 -12.97
C TRP A 128 7.02 2.44 -12.81
N SER A 129 8.02 3.18 -12.33
CA SER A 129 9.38 2.71 -12.04
C SER A 129 9.82 3.22 -10.66
N GLY A 130 10.95 2.72 -10.15
CA GLY A 130 11.56 3.22 -8.91
C GLY A 130 12.10 4.65 -8.98
N GLU A 131 11.99 5.32 -10.14
CA GLU A 131 12.34 6.73 -10.30
C GLU A 131 11.36 7.62 -9.54
N ASP A 132 11.81 8.81 -9.13
CA ASP A 132 11.02 9.77 -8.36
C ASP A 132 10.38 9.21 -7.08
N TRP A 133 10.96 8.15 -6.49
CA TRP A 133 10.50 7.62 -5.22
C TRP A 133 10.63 8.65 -4.09
N CYS A 134 9.55 8.83 -3.34
CA CYS A 134 9.36 9.91 -2.37
C CYS A 134 10.42 9.96 -1.27
N TRP A 135 11.10 8.84 -1.00
CA TRP A 135 12.04 8.68 0.10
C TRP A 135 13.45 8.28 -0.35
N GLY A 136 13.82 8.60 -1.59
CA GLY A 136 15.18 8.41 -2.11
C GLY A 136 15.56 6.94 -2.23
N GLU A 137 16.63 6.51 -1.55
CA GLU A 137 17.05 5.10 -1.57
C GLU A 137 16.37 4.23 -0.50
N VAL A 138 15.67 4.85 0.46
CA VAL A 138 15.01 4.10 1.55
C VAL A 138 13.81 3.35 0.98
N ASP A 139 13.85 2.02 1.07
CA ASP A 139 12.80 1.13 0.58
C ASP A 139 12.38 1.39 -0.88
N ARG A 140 13.30 1.89 -1.71
CA ARG A 140 13.02 2.18 -3.12
C ARG A 140 12.48 0.92 -3.82
N PRO A 141 11.29 0.98 -4.42
CA PRO A 141 10.71 -0.14 -5.15
C PRO A 141 11.57 -0.50 -6.37
N ILE A 142 11.80 -1.80 -6.57
CA ILE A 142 12.59 -2.38 -7.68
C ILE A 142 11.82 -3.50 -8.37
#